data_AF-A0A8T7GP22-F1
#
_entry.id   AF-A0A8T7GP22-F1
#
_cell.length_a   1.000
_cell.length_b   1.000
_cell.length_c   1.000
_cell.angle_alpha   90.00
_cell.angle_beta   90.00
_cell.angle_gamma   90.00
#
_symmetry.space_group_name_H-M   'P 1'
#
loop_
_entity.id
_entity.type
_entity.pdbx_description
1 polymer ?
#
loop_
_entity_poly.entity_id
_entity_poly.type
_entity_poly.pdbx_seq_one_letter_code
_entity_poly.pdbx_strand_id
1 'polypeptide(L)' 'MTKEPVWLIGRPKKPEKAVVELRKDIAIVRTESGGVAVVPRGELCRLAERFNLVYENYECK' A
#
# COMPACT_ATOMS: atom_id res chain seq x y z
N MET A 1 20.15 25.18 -5.27
CA MET A 1 19.63 23.81 -5.07
C MET A 1 18.32 23.90 -4.29
N THR A 2 17.19 23.79 -4.99
CA THR A 2 15.86 23.69 -4.40
C THR A 2 15.75 22.35 -3.68
N LYS A 3 15.64 22.37 -2.35
CA LYS A 3 15.40 21.17 -1.56
C LYS A 3 13.97 20.71 -1.85
N GLU A 4 13.82 19.59 -2.55
CA GLU A 4 12.51 18.98 -2.74
C GLU A 4 11.90 18.61 -1.38
N PRO A 5 10.59 18.81 -1.17
CA PRO A 5 9.94 18.47 0.09
C PRO A 5 10.04 16.95 0.33
N VAL A 6 10.46 16.57 1.54
CA VAL A 6 10.76 15.19 1.98
C VAL A 6 9.62 14.19 1.68
N TRP A 7 8.39 14.69 1.59
CA TRP A 7 7.18 13.93 1.25
C TRP A 7 7.17 13.35 -0.18
N LEU A 8 7.93 13.93 -1.12
CA LEU A 8 8.02 13.47 -2.51
C LEU A 8 9.01 12.30 -2.69
N ILE A 9 9.89 12.06 -1.72
CA ILE A 9 10.97 11.07 -1.83
C ILE A 9 10.45 9.66 -1.52
N GLY A 10 9.36 9.55 -0.75
CA GLY A 10 8.82 8.27 -0.26
C GLY A 10 7.57 7.76 -0.97
N ARG A 11 7.00 8.50 -1.93
CA ARG A 11 5.79 8.08 -2.66
C ARG A 11 6.17 7.36 -3.96
N PRO A 12 5.84 6.07 -4.12
CA PRO A 12 6.03 5.37 -5.38
C PRO A 12 5.26 6.07 -6.50
N LYS A 13 5.97 6.56 -7.52
CA LYS A 13 5.37 7.27 -8.65
C LYS A 13 4.51 6.36 -9.54
N LYS A 14 4.76 5.06 -9.52
CA LYS A 14 4.01 4.06 -10.28
C LYS A 14 3.10 3.28 -9.35
N PRO A 15 1.88 2.98 -9.78
CA PRO A 15 1.03 2.07 -9.03
C PRO A 15 1.69 0.70 -8.96
N GLU A 16 1.68 0.09 -7.78
CA GLU A 16 2.22 -1.25 -7.55
C GLU A 16 1.09 -2.20 -7.20
N LYS A 17 1.04 -3.33 -7.92
CA LYS A 17 0.03 -4.35 -7.66
C LYS A 17 0.32 -5.06 -6.35
N ALA A 18 -0.75 -5.39 -5.63
CA ALA A 18 -0.66 -6.17 -4.42
C ALA A 18 -1.86 -7.08 -4.23
N VAL A 19 -1.64 -8.19 -3.52
CA VAL A 19 -2.67 -9.14 -3.12
C VAL A 19 -2.87 -9.02 -1.61
N VAL A 20 -4.13 -9.03 -1.19
CA VAL A 20 -4.52 -8.87 0.21
C VAL A 20 -5.07 -10.18 0.74
N GLU A 21 -4.51 -10.68 1.84
CA GLU A 21 -5.01 -11.82 2.57
C GLU A 21 -5.63 -11.33 3.88
N LEU A 22 -6.96 -11.44 3.99
CA LEU A 22 -7.69 -11.03 5.19
C LEU A 22 -7.66 -12.13 6.26
N ARG A 23 -7.41 -11.72 7.50
CA ARG A 23 -7.39 -12.57 8.70
C ARG A 23 -8.04 -11.80 9.85
N LYS A 24 -9.25 -12.18 10.29
CA LYS A 24 -9.98 -11.48 11.37
C LYS A 24 -9.84 -9.95 11.26
N ASP A 25 -9.03 -9.33 12.12
CA ASP A 25 -8.83 -7.88 12.25
C ASP A 25 -7.59 -7.34 11.52
N ILE A 26 -6.80 -8.21 10.89
CA ILE A 26 -5.58 -7.85 10.16
C ILE A 26 -5.69 -8.24 8.67
N ALA A 27 -4.83 -7.62 7.89
CA ALA A 27 -4.62 -7.90 6.48
C ALA A 27 -3.13 -8.06 6.21
N ILE A 28 -2.78 -9.09 5.46
CA ILE A 28 -1.43 -9.31 4.96
C ILE A 28 -1.41 -8.86 3.51
N VAL A 29 -0.63 -7.83 3.21
CA VAL A 29 -0.47 -7.28 1.86
C VAL A 29 0.83 -7.79 1.30
N ARG A 30 0.77 -8.41 0.12
CA ARG A 30 1.94 -8.87 -0.64
C ARG A 30 2.01 -8.12 -1.95
N THR A 31 3.07 -7.36 -2.17
CA THR A 31 3.26 -6.60 -3.40
C THR A 31 3.96 -7.43 -4.47
N GLU A 32 3.81 -7.04 -5.74
CA GLU A 32 4.45 -7.72 -6.87
C GLU A 32 5.99 -7.67 -6.79
N SER A 33 6.57 -6.62 -6.21
CA SER A 33 8.02 -6.54 -5.99
C SER A 33 8.56 -7.42 -4.85
N GLY A 34 7.68 -8.16 -4.17
CA GLY A 34 8.02 -9.03 -3.05
C GLY A 34 7.93 -8.37 -1.67
N GLY A 35 7.42 -7.13 -1.59
CA GLY A 35 7.14 -6.46 -0.33
C GLY A 35 6.03 -7.16 0.45
N VAL A 36 6.19 -7.27 1.77
CA VAL A 36 5.17 -7.86 2.65
C VAL A 36 4.90 -6.92 3.82
N ALA A 37 3.63 -6.61 4.04
CA ALA A 37 3.18 -5.79 5.17
C ALA A 37 2.01 -6.46 5.89
N VAL A 38 2.00 -6.37 7.21
CA VAL A 38 0.86 -6.75 8.04
C VAL A 38 0.25 -5.48 8.60
N VAL A 39 -1.02 -5.24 8.28
CA VAL A 39 -1.72 -4.01 8.68
C VAL A 39 -3.10 -4.32 9.26
N PRO A 40 -3.64 -3.47 10.14
CA PRO A 40 -5.04 -3.58 10.55
C PRO A 40 -5.97 -3.46 9.34
N ARG A 41 -7.06 -4.22 9.33
CA ARG A 41 -8.02 -4.21 8.21
C ARG A 41 -8.57 -2.82 7.90
N GLY A 42 -8.79 -1.99 8.93
CA GLY A 42 -9.27 -0.61 8.79
C GLY A 42 -8.26 0.35 8.14
N GLU A 43 -6.97 -0.01 8.08
CA GLU A 43 -5.90 0.83 7.53
C GLU A 43 -5.51 0.44 6.10
N LEU A 44 -6.09 -0.64 5.54
CA LEU A 44 -5.79 -1.14 4.19
C LEU A 44 -5.87 -0.04 3.12
N CYS A 45 -6.98 0.68 3.07
CA CYS A 45 -7.19 1.66 2.00
C CYS A 45 -6.30 2.89 2.15
N ARG A 46 -6.08 3.31 3.39
CA ARG A 46 -5.13 4.38 3.69
C ARG A 46 -3.70 3.99 3.29
N LEU A 47 -3.32 2.72 3.49
CA LEU A 47 -2.04 2.20 3.03
C LEU A 47 -1.95 2.26 1.50
N ALA A 48 -2.99 1.81 0.80
CA ALA A 48 -3.04 1.83 -0.66
C ALA A 48 -2.84 3.24 -1.23
N GLU A 49 -3.55 4.24 -0.72
CA GLU A 49 -3.40 5.63 -1.17
C GLU A 49 -2.02 6.21 -0.86
N ARG A 50 -1.44 5.85 0.28
CA ARG A 50 -0.14 6.37 0.71
C ARG A 50 0.99 5.82 -0.15
N PHE A 51 0.93 4.54 -0.50
CA PHE A 51 1.97 3.82 -1.23
C PHE A 51 1.63 3.56 -2.70
N ASN A 52 0.52 4.10 -3.20
CA ASN A 52 0.05 3.91 -4.58
C ASN A 52 -0.14 2.41 -4.90
N LEU A 53 -0.74 1.65 -3.98
CA LEU A 53 -0.99 0.21 -4.18
C LEU A 53 -2.32 0.00 -4.90
N VAL A 54 -2.35 -0.98 -5.79
CA VAL A 54 -3.55 -1.46 -6.47
C VAL A 54 -3.80 -2.89 -6.02
N TYR A 55 -4.84 -3.08 -5.21
CA TYR A 55 -5.21 -4.39 -4.71
C TYR A 55 -6.00 -5.18 -5.77
N GLU A 56 -5.49 -6.34 -6.18
CA GLU A 56 -6.11 -7.13 -7.25
C GLU A 56 -7.36 -7.89 -6.78
N ASN A 57 -7.45 -8.19 -5.48
CA ASN A 57 -8.50 -9.02 -4.89
C ASN A 57 -9.26 -8.33 -3.75
N TYR A 58 -9.09 -7.02 -3.59
CA TYR A 58 -9.75 -6.23 -2.56
C TYR A 58 -10.06 -4.83 -3.09
N GLU A 59 -11.31 -4.41 -2.99
CA GLU A 59 -11.71 -3.06 -3.40
C GLU A 59 -11.85 -2.16 -2.18
N CYS A 60 -11.23 -0.99 -2.27
CA CYS A 60 -11.40 0.07 -1.29
C CYS A 60 -12.71 0.81 -1.54
N LYS A 61 -13.57 0.84 -0.52
CA LYS A 61 -14.84 1.57 -0.53
C LYS A 61 -14.68 2.93 0.11
#